data_AF-A0A8X6XSV6-F1
#
_entry.id   AF-A0A8X6XSV6-F1
#
_cell.length_a   1.000
_cell.length_b   1.000
_cell.length_c   1.000
_cell.angle_alpha   90.00
_cell.angle_beta   90.00
_cell.angle_gamma   90.00
#
_symmetry.space_group_name_H-M   'P 1'
#
loop_
_entity.id
_entity.type
_entity.pdbx_description
1 polymer ?
#
loop_
_entity_poly.entity_id
_entity_poly.type
_entity_poly.pdbx_seq_one_letter_code
_entity_poly.pdbx_strand_id
1 'polypeptide(L)'
;MNSRQETSENERALVIKWSKDGKSVPEIASLIGKSHGCIQKILQKYRRTGSLANIPGRGRKEILSATAKRKIIRSVKKNPLLSALKLAILI
;
A
#
# COMPACT_ATOMS: atom_id res chain seq x y z
N MET A 1 10.70 6.42 20.67
CA MET A 1 9.92 5.59 19.72
C MET A 1 9.86 6.30 18.37
N ASN A 2 10.32 5.66 17.29
CA ASN A 2 10.21 6.23 15.95
C ASN A 2 8.73 6.36 15.55
N SER A 3 8.21 7.58 15.47
CA SER A 3 6.76 7.86 15.35
C SER A 3 6.15 7.48 13.99
N ARG A 4 6.96 7.07 13.01
CA ARG A 4 6.53 6.83 11.62
C ARG A 4 6.86 5.44 11.08
N GLN A 5 7.42 4.54 11.89
CA GLN A 5 7.72 3.18 11.46
C GLN A 5 6.46 2.30 11.49
N GLU A 6 6.31 1.48 10.46
CA GLU A 6 5.24 0.48 10.40
C GLU A 6 5.51 -0.66 11.39
N THR A 7 4.45 -1.35 11.82
CA THR A 7 4.57 -2.53 12.67
C THR A 7 5.14 -3.71 11.87
N SER A 8 5.94 -4.55 12.55
CA SER A 8 6.48 -5.74 11.90
C SER A 8 5.36 -6.74 11.57
N GLU A 9 5.61 -7.65 10.63
CA GLU A 9 4.64 -8.72 10.33
C GLU A 9 4.48 -9.67 11.53
N ASN A 10 5.55 -9.92 12.27
CA ASN A 10 5.53 -10.73 13.50
C ASN A 10 4.64 -10.10 14.58
N GLU A 11 4.77 -8.78 14.83
CA GLU A 11 3.90 -8.05 15.75
C GLU A 11 2.41 -8.20 15.34
N ARG A 12 2.11 -8.06 14.04
CA ARG A 12 0.75 -8.20 13.52
C ARG A 12 0.23 -9.63 13.64
N ALA A 13 1.07 -10.64 13.40
CA ALA A 13 0.71 -12.05 13.58
C ALA A 13 0.32 -12.34 15.04
N LEU A 14 1.07 -11.80 16.00
CA LEU A 14 0.76 -11.92 17.43
C LEU A 14 -0.58 -11.27 17.80
N VAL A 15 -0.86 -10.07 17.27
CA VAL A 15 -2.16 -9.41 17.45
C VAL A 15 -3.31 -10.30 17.02
N ILE A 16 -3.20 -10.90 15.83
CA ILE A 16 -4.26 -11.77 15.29
C ILE A 16 -4.39 -13.05 16.13
N LYS A 17 -3.28 -13.65 16.54
CA LYS A 17 -3.29 -14.83 17.40
C LYS A 17 -4.05 -14.55 18.71
N TRP A 18 -3.65 -13.52 19.44
CA TRP A 18 -4.28 -13.20 20.73
C TRP A 18 -5.73 -12.72 20.61
N SER A 19 -6.09 -12.07 19.50
CA SER A 19 -7.48 -11.75 19.23
C SER A 19 -8.33 -12.99 18.96
N LYS A 20 -7.76 -14.05 18.34
CA LYS A 20 -8.44 -15.34 18.17
C LYS A 20 -8.55 -16.11 19.49
N ASP A 21 -7.54 -15.96 20.36
CA ASP A 21 -7.54 -16.51 21.71
C ASP A 21 -8.54 -15.80 22.66
N GLY A 22 -9.24 -14.75 22.19
CA GLY A 22 -10.29 -14.05 22.94
C GLY A 22 -9.81 -12.88 23.80
N LYS A 23 -8.54 -12.47 23.71
CA LYS A 23 -8.03 -11.32 24.48
C LYS A 23 -8.64 -10.01 24.00
N SER A 24 -8.83 -9.09 24.95
CA SER A 24 -9.37 -7.77 24.65
C SER A 24 -8.35 -6.87 23.94
N VAL A 25 -8.81 -5.88 23.17
CA VAL A 25 -7.91 -4.93 22.48
C VAL A 25 -7.00 -4.17 23.46
N PRO A 26 -7.48 -3.71 24.64
CA PRO A 26 -6.62 -3.09 25.64
C PRO A 26 -5.52 -4.02 26.17
N GLU A 27 -5.85 -5.29 26.45
CA GLU A 27 -4.86 -6.28 26.89
C GLU A 27 -3.76 -6.49 25.84
N ILE A 28 -4.15 -6.64 24.57
CA ILE A 28 -3.21 -6.81 23.45
C ILE A 28 -2.33 -5.57 23.31
N ALA A 29 -2.90 -4.37 23.46
CA ALA A 29 -2.15 -3.12 23.39
C ALA A 29 -1.07 -3.04 24.48
N SER A 30 -1.42 -3.41 25.71
CA SER A 30 -0.48 -3.47 26.85
C SER A 30 0.63 -4.51 26.64
N LEU A 31 0.30 -5.68 26.08
CA LEU A 31 1.28 -6.75 25.82
C LEU A 31 2.31 -6.39 24.75
N ILE A 32 1.92 -5.63 23.71
CA ILE A 32 2.80 -5.27 22.59
C ILE A 32 3.46 -3.89 22.80
N GLY A 33 2.93 -3.08 23.72
CA GLY A 33 3.38 -1.70 23.92
C GLY A 33 3.02 -0.79 22.74
N LYS A 34 1.86 -1.02 22.11
CA LYS A 34 1.34 -0.17 21.02
C LYS A 34 0.04 0.49 21.45
N SER A 35 -0.34 1.56 20.78
CA SER A 35 -1.60 2.24 21.08
C SER A 35 -2.81 1.37 20.72
N HIS A 36 -3.90 1.54 21.47
CA HIS A 36 -5.19 0.89 21.20
C HIS A 36 -5.63 1.06 19.73
N GLY A 37 -5.54 2.28 19.20
CA GLY A 37 -5.90 2.58 17.80
C GLY A 37 -5.03 1.86 16.77
N CYS A 38 -3.76 1.56 17.09
CA CYS A 38 -2.90 0.74 16.23
C CYS A 38 -3.42 -0.70 16.14
N ILE A 39 -3.72 -1.31 17.29
CA ILE A 39 -4.26 -2.68 17.35
C ILE A 39 -5.60 -2.78 16.61
N GLN A 40 -6.50 -1.82 16.83
CA GLN A 40 -7.79 -1.78 16.16
C GLN A 40 -7.65 -1.69 14.63
N LYS A 41 -6.73 -0.85 14.13
CA LYS A 41 -6.45 -0.74 12.69
C LYS A 41 -5.88 -2.04 12.11
N ILE A 42 -5.01 -2.73 12.85
CA ILE A 42 -4.47 -4.04 12.43
C ILE A 42 -5.60 -5.05 12.29
N LEU A 43 -6.47 -5.16 13.30
CA LEU A 43 -7.62 -6.08 13.28
C LEU A 43 -8.60 -5.75 12.16
N GLN A 44 -8.94 -4.48 11.96
CA GLN A 44 -9.85 -4.05 10.90
C GLN A 44 -9.28 -4.36 9.50
N LYS A 45 -7.98 -4.08 9.29
CA LYS A 45 -7.30 -4.41 8.04
C LYS A 45 -7.31 -5.92 7.78
N TYR A 46 -7.00 -6.72 8.79
CA TYR A 46 -6.98 -8.17 8.67
C TYR A 46 -8.37 -8.72 8.35
N ARG A 47 -9.44 -8.22 9.00
CA ARG A 47 -10.83 -8.58 8.67
C ARG A 47 -11.19 -8.25 7.22
N ARG A 48 -10.70 -7.13 6.69
CA ARG A 48 -10.99 -6.68 5.31
C ARG A 48 -10.20 -7.42 4.23
N THR A 49 -8.93 -7.76 4.50
CA THR A 49 -7.99 -8.22 3.47
C THR A 49 -7.46 -9.63 3.69
N GLY A 50 -7.58 -10.18 4.90
CA GLY A 50 -6.94 -11.44 5.30
C GLY A 50 -5.41 -11.39 5.36
N SER A 51 -4.80 -10.25 5.02
CA SER A 51 -3.35 -10.14 4.84
C SER A 51 -2.67 -9.46 6.03
N LEU A 52 -1.60 -10.10 6.49
CA LEU A 52 -0.66 -9.51 7.44
C LEU A 52 0.36 -8.61 6.76
N ALA A 53 0.56 -8.72 5.44
CA ALA A 53 1.55 -7.93 4.72
C ALA A 53 1.13 -6.47 4.56
N ASN A 54 2.09 -5.57 4.40
CA ASN A 54 1.78 -4.17 4.10
C ASN A 54 1.14 -4.02 2.72
N ILE A 55 0.24 -3.05 2.58
CA ILE A 55 -0.38 -2.76 1.29
C ILE A 55 0.70 -2.13 0.41
N PRO A 56 1.04 -2.71 -0.74
CA PRO A 56 2.08 -2.18 -1.59
C PRO A 56 1.64 -0.89 -2.27
N GLY A 57 2.52 0.11 -2.22
CA GLY A 57 2.37 1.37 -2.92
C GLY A 57 1.70 2.47 -2.11
N ARG A 58 2.31 3.67 -2.16
CA ARG A 58 1.74 4.92 -1.67
C ARG A 58 1.65 5.90 -2.84
N GLY A 59 0.75 6.89 -2.74
CA GLY A 59 0.67 8.00 -3.70
C GLY A 59 -0.15 7.75 -4.97
N ARG A 60 -0.18 8.77 -5.84
CA ARG A 60 -0.95 8.78 -7.09
C ARG A 60 -0.35 7.79 -8.09
N LYS A 61 -1.18 6.90 -8.62
CA LYS A 61 -0.78 5.98 -9.68
C LYS A 61 -0.57 6.75 -10.98
N GLU A 62 0.35 6.26 -11.81
CA GLU A 62 0.58 6.84 -13.13
C GLU A 62 -0.65 6.68 -14.02
N ILE A 63 -0.98 7.73 -14.76
CA ILE A 63 -2.12 7.73 -15.68
C ILE A 63 -1.81 6.89 -16.93
N LEU A 64 -0.56 6.94 -17.40
CA LEU A 64 -0.14 6.28 -18.62
C LEU A 64 0.31 4.84 -18.34
N SER A 65 -0.21 3.90 -19.13
CA SER A 65 0.27 2.52 -19.13
C SER A 65 1.70 2.42 -19.67
N ALA A 66 2.40 1.34 -19.32
CA ALA A 66 3.75 1.08 -19.85
C ALA A 66 3.77 1.03 -21.39
N THR A 67 2.71 0.49 -22.00
CA THR A 67 2.56 0.41 -23.46
C THR A 67 2.37 1.79 -24.08
N ALA A 68 1.52 2.63 -23.49
CA ALA A 68 1.33 4.02 -23.91
C ALA A 68 2.66 4.78 -23.90
N LYS A 69 3.43 4.69 -22.81
CA LYS A 69 4.76 5.31 -22.69
C LYS A 69 5.71 4.86 -23.81
N ARG A 70 5.79 3.56 -24.08
CA ARG A 70 6.64 3.03 -25.16
C ARG A 70 6.21 3.55 -26.53
N LYS A 71 4.90 3.67 -26.77
CA LYS A 71 4.35 4.19 -28.03
C LYS A 71 4.72 5.67 -28.22
N ILE A 72 4.57 6.49 -27.18
CA ILE A 72 5.01 7.89 -27.16
C ILE A 72 6.49 7.99 -27.53
N ILE A 73 7.35 7.24 -26.81
CA ILE A 73 8.80 7.29 -27.01
C ILE A 73 9.17 6.89 -28.45
N ARG A 74 8.55 5.85 -29.01
CA ARG A 74 8.82 5.41 -30.39
C ARG A 74 8.37 6.45 -31.41
N SER A 75 7.19 7.05 -31.23
CA SER A 75 6.66 8.07 -32.14
C SER A 75 7.55 9.32 -32.17
N VAL A 76 8.01 9.79 -31.00
CA VAL A 76 8.92 10.93 -30.89
C VAL A 76 10.31 10.60 -31.45
N LYS A 77 10.82 9.39 -31.21
CA LYS A 77 12.10 8.96 -31.81
C LYS A 77 12.04 8.91 -33.34
N LYS A 78 10.93 8.46 -33.90
CA LYS A 78 10.73 8.39 -35.37
C LYS A 78 10.58 9.78 -35.98
N ASN A 79 9.86 10.69 -35.31
CA ASN A 79 9.72 12.06 -35.73
C ASN A 79 9.80 12.99 -34.50
N PRO A 80 10.95 13.65 -34.27
CA PRO A 80 11.17 14.46 -33.07
C PRO A 80 10.33 15.75 -33.05
N LEU A 81 9.81 16.20 -34.19
CA LEU A 81 8.99 17.41 -34.31
C LEU A 81 7.49 17.14 -34.14
N LEU A 82 7.12 15.93 -33.71
CA LEU A 82 5.73 15.52 -33.60
C LEU A 82 5.06 16.18 -32.38
N SER A 83 4.05 17.01 -32.63
CA SER A 83 3.32 17.76 -31.59
C SER A 83 2.56 16.85 -30.62
N ALA A 84 2.44 17.29 -29.37
CA ALA A 84 1.71 16.60 -28.31
C ALA A 84 0.25 16.27 -28.69
N LEU A 85 -0.45 17.16 -29.40
CA LEU A 85 -1.82 16.92 -29.85
C LEU A 85 -1.90 15.73 -30.82
N LYS A 86 -0.93 15.63 -31.72
CA LYS A 86 -0.84 14.51 -32.66
C LYS A 86 -0.43 13.21 -31.95
N LEU A 87 0.41 13.29 -30.91
CA LEU A 87 0.72 12.15 -30.06
C LEU A 87 -0.50 11.65 -29.29
N ALA A 88 -1.33 12.54 -28.75
CA ALA A 88 -2.52 12.17 -27.97
C ALA A 88 -3.51 11.31 -28.78
N ILE A 89 -3.67 11.59 -30.08
CA ILE A 89 -4.51 10.78 -30.98
C ILE A 89 -3.95 9.37 -31.18
N LEU A 90 -2.63 9.21 -31.09
CA LEU A 90 -1.93 7.96 -31.35
C LEU A 90 -1.84 7.05 -30.13
N ILE A 91 -2.12 7.50 -28.91
CA ILE A 91 -1.90 6.74 -27.67
C ILE A 91 -3.20 6.06 -27.25
#